data_AF-C9SQ66-F1
#
_entry.id   AF-C9SQ66-F1
#
_cell.length_a   1.000
_cell.length_b   1.000
_cell.length_c   1.000
_cell.angle_alpha   90.00
_cell.angle_beta   90.00
_cell.angle_gamma   90.00
#
_symmetry.space_group_name_H-M   'P 1'
#
loop_
_entity.id
_entity.type
_entity.pdbx_description
1 polymer ?
#
loop_
_entity_poly.entity_id
_entity_poly.type
_entity_poly.pdbx_seq_one_letter_code
_entity_poly.pdbx_strand_id
1 'polypeptide(L)'
;MQAPRRLTCEISQLATTRQYFASTVRPSSRRCQYLHTSPSPRAPPKSSSPSSRPRTSWWRTSRRARPATVTLIASAGLLSAFAGFSEPTSTTKDEAPPPPESNDSRDPKQPRFRLSEVKEHGPDSERPWVTHEDKVYDITDWIGAHPGGDVILRAAGGSIDPYWNIFTVHKAPYVREILAQYMIGLIDVADLVDGQPPAELIEDPFRDDPTRDQRLTHPDWTTAPAIQEMPITSAITAVKLGPWTTVPPMKAPGGRLLTPPPEARGREAAVTGYAYSGGGRRIVRVDVSLDNGRTWDQARLLADTVKPGPDRASQDHGHKSWAWQRWRYDGVVPFGDGPEGGKVCSTLLVKATDEAYNAQPDGYEAIWNFRGNLTNAWHRYRVCSECQAEKAVNEDNR
;
A
#
# COMPACT_ATOMS: atom_id res chain seq x y z
N MET A 1 18.77 18.70 -39.82
CA MET A 1 19.15 17.59 -38.91
C MET A 1 19.17 18.14 -37.48
N GLN A 2 18.11 17.90 -36.71
CA GLN A 2 18.03 18.31 -35.29
C GLN A 2 18.35 17.09 -34.42
N ALA A 3 19.25 17.27 -33.45
CA ALA A 3 19.63 16.25 -32.49
C ALA A 3 18.46 15.89 -31.54
N PRO A 4 18.34 14.62 -31.09
CA PRO A 4 17.26 14.23 -30.20
C PRO A 4 17.46 14.84 -28.81
N ARG A 5 16.42 15.52 -28.30
CA ARG A 5 16.36 16.05 -26.93
C ARG A 5 16.34 14.87 -25.94
N ARG A 6 17.34 14.81 -25.05
CA ARG A 6 17.35 13.87 -23.92
C ARG A 6 16.35 14.35 -22.86
N LEU A 7 15.34 13.54 -22.58
CA LEU A 7 14.44 13.73 -21.44
C LEU A 7 15.17 13.29 -20.17
N THR A 8 15.55 14.26 -19.33
CA THR A 8 15.97 14.01 -17.95
C THR A 8 14.74 13.89 -17.07
N CYS A 9 14.55 12.74 -16.43
CA CYS A 9 13.52 12.54 -15.42
C CYS A 9 14.03 13.13 -14.10
N GLU A 10 13.73 14.42 -13.86
CA GLU A 10 13.85 15.02 -12.53
C GLU A 10 12.54 14.78 -11.78
N ILE A 11 12.64 14.09 -10.65
CA ILE A 11 11.57 14.06 -9.65
C ILE A 11 11.70 15.38 -8.88
N SER A 12 10.89 16.36 -9.25
CA SER A 12 10.71 17.59 -8.48
C SER A 12 9.94 17.25 -7.20
N GLN A 13 10.66 17.04 -6.09
CA GLN A 13 10.07 17.30 -4.79
C GLN A 13 10.04 18.82 -4.61
N LEU A 14 8.83 19.38 -4.43
CA LEU A 14 8.63 20.73 -3.92
C LEU A 14 9.28 20.82 -2.53
N ALA A 15 10.55 21.20 -2.50
CA ALA A 15 11.25 21.62 -1.31
C ALA A 15 11.42 23.14 -1.39
N THR A 16 10.55 23.85 -0.67
CA THR A 16 10.68 25.27 -0.38
C THR A 16 12.04 25.50 0.28
N THR A 17 13.03 25.99 -0.48
CA THR A 17 14.33 26.35 0.07
C THR A 17 14.69 27.76 -0.39
N ARG A 18 14.72 28.69 0.57
CA ARG A 18 15.33 30.01 0.41
C ARG A 18 16.81 29.83 0.09
N GLN A 19 17.26 30.54 -0.95
CA GLN A 19 18.63 30.67 -1.41
C GLN A 19 19.56 31.20 -0.32
N TYR A 20 20.78 30.66 -0.24
CA TYR A 20 21.99 31.45 0.02
C TYR A 20 23.18 30.91 -0.80
N PHE A 21 24.03 31.85 -1.17
CA PHE A 21 24.90 31.89 -2.34
C PHE A 21 26.17 31.02 -2.30
N ALA A 22 26.66 30.82 -3.52
CA ALA A 22 27.95 30.34 -3.98
C ALA A 22 29.19 30.66 -3.12
N SER A 23 30.13 29.71 -3.08
CA SER A 23 31.57 29.99 -3.10
C SER A 23 32.36 28.76 -3.59
N THR A 24 33.14 28.99 -4.64
CA THR A 24 34.09 28.08 -5.29
C THR A 24 35.41 28.01 -4.51
N VAL A 25 35.89 26.81 -4.14
CA VAL A 25 37.34 26.58 -3.89
C VAL A 25 37.77 25.18 -4.35
N ARG A 26 38.94 25.15 -5.01
CA ARG A 26 39.66 24.05 -5.68
C ARG A 26 40.17 22.94 -4.74
N PRO A 27 40.53 21.75 -5.28
CA PRO A 27 40.93 20.59 -4.47
C PRO A 27 42.39 20.71 -4.00
N SER A 28 42.65 20.30 -2.76
CA SER A 28 44.01 19.97 -2.32
C SER A 28 44.07 18.49 -1.93
N SER A 29 44.93 17.78 -2.64
CA SER A 29 45.33 16.41 -2.41
C SER A 29 46.20 16.31 -1.15
N ARG A 30 45.84 15.45 -0.20
CA ARG A 30 46.83 14.82 0.69
C ARG A 30 46.47 13.36 0.94
N ARG A 31 47.34 12.50 0.42
CA ARG A 31 47.52 11.11 0.84
C ARG A 31 47.85 11.07 2.33
N CYS A 32 47.17 10.21 3.08
CA CYS A 32 47.75 9.55 4.25
C CYS A 32 47.43 8.05 4.15
N GLN A 33 48.48 7.28 3.90
CA GLN A 33 48.56 5.85 4.23
C GLN A 33 48.68 5.74 5.76
N TYR A 34 48.20 4.64 6.36
CA TYR A 34 48.84 3.88 7.45
C TYR A 34 47.85 2.79 7.92
N LEU A 35 48.13 1.55 7.52
CA LEU A 35 48.67 0.42 8.31
C LEU A 35 47.59 -0.38 9.06
N HIS A 36 47.30 -1.55 8.47
CA HIS A 36 46.63 -2.68 9.08
C HIS A 36 47.42 -3.23 10.26
N THR A 37 46.73 -3.53 11.36
CA THR A 37 47.09 -4.66 12.23
C THR A 37 45.79 -5.33 12.72
N SER A 38 45.66 -6.63 12.46
CA SER A 38 44.63 -7.50 13.03
C SER A 38 45.33 -8.63 13.78
N PRO A 39 44.88 -9.00 14.99
CA PRO A 39 45.14 -10.31 15.54
C PRO A 39 43.92 -11.22 15.35
N SER A 40 44.16 -12.38 14.74
CA SER A 40 43.24 -13.51 14.64
C SER A 40 43.11 -14.25 15.97
N PRO A 41 41.96 -14.88 16.24
CA PRO A 41 41.97 -16.13 17.00
C PRO A 41 41.36 -17.33 16.25
N ARG A 42 42.12 -18.43 16.37
CA ARG A 42 41.86 -19.86 16.11
C ARG A 42 40.40 -20.34 16.09
N ALA A 43 40.12 -21.21 15.11
CA ALA A 43 38.96 -22.08 15.03
C ALA A 43 39.17 -23.41 15.79
N PRO A 44 38.12 -24.02 16.36
CA PRO A 44 38.10 -25.42 16.80
C PRO A 44 37.61 -26.37 15.67
N PRO A 45 37.84 -27.70 15.79
CA PRO A 45 37.77 -28.65 14.68
C PRO A 45 36.35 -29.14 14.34
N LYS A 46 36.21 -29.56 13.08
CA LYS A 46 35.00 -30.14 12.47
C LYS A 46 34.81 -31.59 12.90
N SER A 47 33.61 -31.95 13.35
CA SER A 47 33.11 -33.32 13.27
C SER A 47 32.28 -33.49 11.99
N SER A 48 32.44 -34.64 11.36
CA SER A 48 31.79 -35.03 10.12
C SER A 48 30.90 -36.24 10.39
N SER A 49 29.73 -36.30 9.76
CA SER A 49 29.04 -37.52 9.31
C SER A 49 27.71 -37.19 8.62
N PRO A 50 27.18 -38.08 7.75
CA PRO A 50 26.57 -37.66 6.49
C PRO A 50 25.06 -38.00 6.36
N SER A 51 24.45 -37.47 5.28
CA SER A 51 23.40 -38.11 4.46
C SER A 51 22.03 -38.33 5.15
N SER A 52 20.85 -38.09 4.58
CA SER A 52 20.35 -38.14 3.21
C SER A 52 18.97 -37.47 3.16
N ARG A 53 18.68 -36.72 2.11
CA ARG A 53 17.30 -36.37 1.69
C ARG A 53 16.81 -37.42 0.69
N PRO A 54 15.52 -37.77 0.67
CA PRO A 54 14.86 -38.13 -0.56
C PRO A 54 14.10 -36.92 -1.13
N ARG A 55 14.45 -36.58 -2.38
CA ARG A 55 13.63 -35.78 -3.29
C ARG A 55 12.49 -36.66 -3.79
N THR A 56 11.26 -36.17 -3.80
CA THR A 56 10.22 -36.68 -4.71
C THR A 56 9.70 -35.54 -5.54
N SER A 57 10.17 -35.49 -6.79
CA SER A 57 9.63 -34.68 -7.87
C SER A 57 8.37 -35.32 -8.43
N TRP A 58 7.27 -34.58 -8.50
CA TRP A 58 6.12 -34.96 -9.31
C TRP A 58 6.14 -34.12 -10.60
N TRP A 59 6.31 -34.81 -11.72
CA TRP A 59 6.14 -34.25 -13.04
C TRP A 59 4.66 -34.17 -13.42
N ARG A 60 4.35 -33.16 -14.21
CA ARG A 60 3.10 -32.86 -14.94
C ARG A 60 2.37 -34.10 -15.47
N THR A 61 1.04 -34.02 -15.48
CA THR A 61 0.29 -34.12 -16.74
C THR A 61 -0.96 -33.24 -16.72
N SER A 62 -1.03 -32.37 -17.72
CA SER A 62 -2.21 -31.64 -18.18
C SER A 62 -3.23 -32.57 -18.83
N ARG A 63 -4.53 -32.37 -18.57
CA ARG A 63 -5.60 -32.77 -19.51
C ARG A 63 -6.61 -31.63 -19.69
N ARG A 64 -6.90 -31.37 -20.97
CA ARG A 64 -7.84 -30.39 -21.52
C ARG A 64 -9.29 -30.90 -21.43
N ALA A 65 -10.17 -29.99 -21.02
CA ALA A 65 -11.52 -29.64 -21.48
C ALA A 65 -12.42 -30.66 -22.21
N ARG A 66 -13.72 -30.63 -21.86
CA ARG A 66 -14.83 -30.15 -22.73
C ARG A 66 -16.19 -30.04 -21.98
N PRO A 67 -17.18 -29.29 -22.53
CA PRO A 67 -18.17 -28.52 -21.76
C PRO A 67 -19.52 -29.23 -21.54
N ALA A 68 -20.31 -28.74 -20.58
CA ALA A 68 -21.70 -29.15 -20.36
C ALA A 68 -22.68 -28.07 -20.84
N THR A 69 -23.69 -28.56 -21.54
CA THR A 69 -24.72 -27.87 -22.30
C THR A 69 -25.77 -27.20 -21.40
N VAL A 70 -26.19 -25.97 -21.76
CA VAL A 70 -27.30 -25.24 -21.16
C VAL A 70 -28.60 -25.65 -21.86
N THR A 71 -29.62 -26.05 -21.11
CA THR A 71 -30.98 -26.31 -21.63
C THR A 71 -31.92 -25.21 -21.12
N LEU A 72 -32.39 -24.37 -22.04
CA LEU A 72 -33.47 -23.40 -21.84
C LEU A 72 -34.81 -24.11 -22.08
N ILE A 73 -35.72 -24.08 -21.11
CA ILE A 73 -37.12 -24.47 -21.29
C ILE A 73 -37.92 -23.17 -21.48
N ALA A 74 -38.44 -22.98 -22.69
CA ALA A 74 -39.44 -21.99 -23.02
C ALA A 74 -40.83 -22.59 -22.80
N SER A 75 -41.71 -21.87 -22.10
CA SER A 75 -43.14 -22.17 -22.03
C SER A 75 -43.93 -20.98 -22.55
N ALA A 76 -44.61 -21.21 -23.68
CA ALA A 76 -45.56 -20.31 -24.32
C ALA A 76 -46.99 -20.89 -24.21
N GLY A 77 -47.98 -20.00 -24.17
CA GLY A 77 -49.42 -20.31 -24.25
C GLY A 77 -50.17 -19.87 -22.98
N LEU A 78 -51.30 -19.16 -23.01
CA LEU A 78 -52.32 -19.02 -24.03
C LEU A 78 -53.05 -17.66 -23.91
N LEU A 79 -53.50 -17.13 -25.05
CA LEU A 79 -54.46 -16.05 -25.18
C LEU A 79 -55.87 -16.44 -24.69
N SER A 80 -56.60 -15.49 -24.11
CA SER A 80 -58.06 -15.41 -24.24
C SER A 80 -58.52 -13.96 -24.10
N ALA A 81 -59.09 -13.44 -25.18
CA ALA A 81 -59.76 -12.15 -25.26
C ALA A 81 -61.27 -12.39 -25.19
N PHE A 82 -61.98 -11.62 -24.37
CA PHE A 82 -63.39 -11.32 -24.58
C PHE A 82 -63.64 -9.85 -24.24
N ALA A 83 -64.07 -9.12 -25.26
CA ALA A 83 -64.57 -7.76 -25.16
C ALA A 83 -66.03 -7.78 -24.68
N GLY A 84 -66.37 -6.87 -23.79
CA GLY A 84 -67.74 -6.55 -23.41
C GLY A 84 -67.84 -5.07 -23.09
N PHE A 85 -68.33 -4.30 -24.07
CA PHE A 85 -68.68 -2.88 -23.90
C PHE A 85 -69.88 -2.74 -22.96
N SER A 86 -69.77 -1.85 -21.96
CA SER A 86 -70.91 -1.13 -21.39
C SER A 86 -70.42 0.09 -20.60
N GLU A 87 -70.70 1.27 -21.13
CA GLU A 87 -70.89 2.54 -20.43
C GLU A 87 -72.11 3.21 -21.09
N PRO A 88 -72.81 4.20 -20.49
CA PRO A 88 -72.47 4.94 -19.28
C PRO A 88 -73.63 5.06 -18.27
N THR A 89 -73.36 5.43 -17.01
CA THR A 89 -74.31 6.20 -16.21
C THR A 89 -73.58 7.20 -15.35
N SER A 90 -74.00 8.45 -15.48
CA SER A 90 -73.46 9.64 -14.84
C SER A 90 -73.87 9.77 -13.37
N THR A 91 -73.03 10.50 -12.64
CA THR A 91 -73.28 11.31 -11.43
C THR A 91 -73.49 10.58 -10.11
N THR A 92 -72.43 10.55 -9.29
CA THR A 92 -72.32 11.33 -8.04
C THR A 92 -70.85 11.71 -7.81
N LYS A 93 -70.59 12.98 -7.45
CA LYS A 93 -69.29 13.43 -6.95
C LYS A 93 -69.13 12.87 -5.54
N ASP A 94 -68.38 11.78 -5.39
CA ASP A 94 -67.81 11.40 -4.11
C ASP A 94 -66.43 12.03 -4.00
N GLU A 95 -66.28 12.83 -2.95
CA GLU A 95 -65.04 13.47 -2.53
C GLU A 95 -63.99 12.38 -2.28
N ALA A 96 -62.80 12.52 -2.87
CA ALA A 96 -61.71 11.59 -2.64
C ALA A 96 -61.36 11.59 -1.14
N PRO A 97 -61.10 10.41 -0.53
CA PRO A 97 -60.64 10.36 0.85
C PRO A 97 -59.33 11.16 0.99
N PRO A 98 -59.10 11.83 2.13
CA PRO A 98 -57.87 12.57 2.35
C PRO A 98 -56.65 11.65 2.17
N PRO A 99 -55.50 12.17 1.69
CA PRO A 99 -54.28 11.38 1.58
C PRO A 99 -53.98 10.73 2.94
N PRO A 100 -53.48 9.48 2.95
CA PRO A 100 -53.17 8.81 4.22
C PRO A 100 -52.27 9.74 5.04
N GLU A 101 -52.68 10.04 6.27
CA GLU A 101 -51.88 10.82 7.20
C GLU A 101 -50.49 10.18 7.25
N SER A 102 -49.47 10.97 6.91
CA SER A 102 -48.08 10.55 6.95
C SER A 102 -47.80 9.95 8.32
N ASN A 103 -47.44 8.66 8.37
CA ASN A 103 -47.01 7.99 9.60
C ASN A 103 -45.65 8.51 10.11
N ASP A 104 -45.11 9.55 9.48
CA ASP A 104 -43.86 10.18 9.86
C ASP A 104 -44.06 11.25 10.94
N SER A 105 -43.65 10.95 12.17
CA SER A 105 -43.68 11.89 13.30
C SER A 105 -42.44 12.81 13.39
N ARG A 106 -41.52 12.74 12.41
CA ARG A 106 -40.28 13.54 12.40
C ARG A 106 -40.53 14.96 11.88
N ASP A 107 -39.57 15.87 12.08
CA ASP A 107 -39.71 17.30 11.76
C ASP A 107 -40.20 17.53 10.31
N PRO A 108 -41.40 18.12 10.11
CA PRO A 108 -41.95 18.34 8.77
C PRO A 108 -41.18 19.40 7.97
N LYS A 109 -40.33 20.20 8.61
CA LYS A 109 -39.49 21.19 7.91
C LYS A 109 -38.29 20.57 7.21
N GLN A 110 -37.92 19.35 7.58
CA GLN A 110 -36.79 18.65 6.97
C GLN A 110 -37.19 18.02 5.63
N PRO A 111 -36.42 18.26 4.55
CA PRO A 111 -36.65 17.61 3.26
C PRO A 111 -36.63 16.08 3.36
N ARG A 112 -37.33 15.42 2.44
CA ARG A 112 -37.40 13.95 2.35
C ARG A 112 -36.78 13.47 1.06
N PHE A 113 -35.92 12.48 1.19
CA PHE A 113 -35.18 11.89 0.08
C PHE A 113 -35.42 10.39 0.02
N ARG A 114 -35.63 9.86 -1.19
CA ARG A 114 -35.69 8.42 -1.42
C ARG A 114 -34.28 7.84 -1.48
N LEU A 115 -34.08 6.60 -1.04
CA LEU A 115 -32.80 5.90 -1.17
C LEU A 115 -32.37 5.75 -2.65
N SER A 116 -33.33 5.64 -3.57
CA SER A 116 -33.06 5.64 -5.01
C SER A 116 -32.42 6.94 -5.49
N GLU A 117 -32.83 8.09 -4.93
CA GLU A 117 -32.25 9.39 -5.24
C GLU A 117 -30.86 9.52 -4.62
N VAL A 118 -30.69 9.11 -3.37
CA VAL A 118 -29.35 9.10 -2.73
C VAL A 118 -28.34 8.32 -3.56
N LYS A 119 -28.75 7.19 -4.16
CA LYS A 119 -27.89 6.36 -5.01
C LYS A 119 -27.37 7.07 -6.26
N GLU A 120 -28.07 8.09 -6.76
CA GLU A 120 -27.61 8.92 -7.89
C GLU A 120 -26.46 9.85 -7.48
N HIS A 121 -26.32 10.12 -6.18
CA HIS A 121 -25.25 10.91 -5.56
C HIS A 121 -24.05 10.05 -5.12
N GLY A 122 -23.59 9.20 -6.05
CA GLY A 122 -22.46 8.27 -5.86
C GLY A 122 -21.06 8.92 -5.88
N PRO A 123 -19.98 8.12 -5.91
CA PRO A 123 -18.59 8.59 -5.80
C PRO A 123 -18.16 9.51 -6.96
N ASP A 124 -18.74 9.33 -8.15
CA ASP A 124 -18.43 10.11 -9.35
C ASP A 124 -19.35 11.35 -9.50
N SER A 125 -20.26 11.58 -8.55
CA SER A 125 -21.18 12.72 -8.56
C SER A 125 -20.45 14.02 -8.21
N GLU A 126 -20.87 15.13 -8.80
CA GLU A 126 -20.44 16.47 -8.38
C GLU A 126 -20.85 16.78 -6.93
N ARG A 127 -21.92 16.13 -6.45
CA ARG A 127 -22.40 16.26 -5.08
C ARG A 127 -22.58 14.88 -4.43
N PRO A 128 -21.51 14.26 -3.91
CA PRO A 128 -21.59 12.96 -3.26
C PRO A 128 -22.40 13.02 -1.97
N TRP A 129 -23.39 12.15 -1.82
CA TRP A 129 -24.22 12.06 -0.61
C TRP A 129 -23.99 10.76 0.12
N VAL A 130 -24.24 10.79 1.44
CA VAL A 130 -24.20 9.60 2.28
C VAL A 130 -25.40 9.57 3.21
N THR A 131 -25.72 8.39 3.74
CA THR A 131 -26.71 8.20 4.79
C THR A 131 -26.07 7.70 6.08
N HIS A 132 -26.64 8.13 7.20
CA HIS A 132 -26.32 7.62 8.54
C HIS A 132 -27.62 7.57 9.32
N GLU A 133 -27.97 6.42 9.88
CA GLU A 133 -29.29 6.17 10.47
C GLU A 133 -30.41 6.53 9.46
N ASP A 134 -31.30 7.46 9.82
CA ASP A 134 -32.44 7.89 9.02
C ASP A 134 -32.23 9.24 8.29
N LYS A 135 -30.98 9.72 8.21
CA LYS A 135 -30.61 11.05 7.69
C LYS A 135 -29.76 10.96 6.43
N VAL A 136 -29.83 12.01 5.63
CA VAL A 136 -29.06 12.22 4.40
C VAL A 136 -28.12 13.41 4.58
N TYR A 137 -26.89 13.26 4.10
CA TYR A 137 -25.82 14.22 4.25
C TYR A 137 -25.13 14.48 2.92
N ASP A 138 -24.89 15.75 2.62
CA ASP A 138 -24.04 16.16 1.51
C ASP A 138 -22.62 16.39 2.01
N ILE A 139 -21.69 15.52 1.63
CA ILE A 139 -20.31 15.57 2.11
C ILE A 139 -19.36 16.30 1.16
N THR A 140 -19.86 16.95 0.11
CA THR A 140 -19.04 17.58 -0.95
C THR A 140 -17.93 18.45 -0.37
N ASP A 141 -18.28 19.37 0.53
CA ASP A 141 -17.35 20.32 1.13
C ASP A 141 -16.45 19.69 2.22
N TRP A 142 -16.79 18.49 2.69
CA TRP A 142 -16.02 17.79 3.72
C TRP A 142 -14.91 16.88 3.15
N ILE A 143 -15.05 16.40 1.91
CA ILE A 143 -14.15 15.40 1.32
C ILE A 143 -12.68 15.81 1.44
N GLY A 144 -12.34 17.05 1.09
CA GLY A 144 -10.95 17.53 1.12
C GLY A 144 -10.35 17.68 2.53
N ALA A 145 -11.19 17.75 3.56
CA ALA A 145 -10.78 17.86 4.96
C ALA A 145 -10.81 16.50 5.70
N HIS A 146 -11.34 15.46 5.07
CA HIS A 146 -11.47 14.14 5.69
C HIS A 146 -10.09 13.52 5.97
N PRO A 147 -9.75 13.14 7.22
CA PRO A 147 -8.42 12.59 7.57
C PRO A 147 -8.05 11.30 6.83
N GLY A 148 -9.04 10.54 6.36
CA GLY A 148 -8.84 9.34 5.53
C GLY A 148 -8.74 9.62 4.03
N GLY A 149 -8.76 10.88 3.60
CA GLY A 149 -8.81 11.29 2.19
C GLY A 149 -10.04 10.74 1.46
N ASP A 150 -9.88 10.42 0.18
CA ASP A 150 -10.92 9.97 -0.74
C ASP A 150 -11.59 8.64 -0.34
N VAL A 151 -11.12 7.95 0.71
CA VAL A 151 -11.75 6.73 1.24
C VAL A 151 -13.21 6.96 1.65
N ILE A 152 -13.58 8.20 2.01
CA ILE A 152 -14.97 8.57 2.34
C ILE A 152 -15.95 8.34 1.17
N LEU A 153 -15.48 8.48 -0.07
CA LEU A 153 -16.32 8.32 -1.26
C LEU A 153 -16.80 6.88 -1.47
N ARG A 154 -16.22 5.90 -0.77
CA ARG A 154 -16.70 4.50 -0.83
C ARG A 154 -18.12 4.35 -0.30
N ALA A 155 -18.56 5.24 0.58
CA ALA A 155 -19.91 5.24 1.10
C ALA A 155 -20.86 6.16 0.30
N ALA A 156 -20.34 6.91 -0.68
CA ALA A 156 -21.15 7.82 -1.48
C ALA A 156 -22.22 7.04 -2.25
N GLY A 157 -23.45 7.55 -2.21
CA GLY A 157 -24.63 6.87 -2.73
C GLY A 157 -25.22 5.81 -1.81
N GLY A 158 -24.74 5.69 -0.57
CA GLY A 158 -25.16 4.64 0.37
C GLY A 158 -24.96 5.00 1.85
N SER A 159 -24.98 3.99 2.72
CA SER A 159 -24.80 4.15 4.17
C SER A 159 -23.33 4.13 4.58
N ILE A 160 -22.94 5.03 5.50
CA ILE A 160 -21.61 5.06 6.11
C ILE A 160 -21.48 4.08 7.29
N ASP A 161 -22.58 3.50 7.78
CA ASP A 161 -22.62 2.71 9.01
C ASP A 161 -21.69 1.49 9.02
N PRO A 162 -21.60 0.68 7.94
CA PRO A 162 -20.66 -0.44 7.87
C PRO A 162 -19.21 0.03 8.04
N TYR A 163 -18.87 1.15 7.44
CA TYR A 163 -17.52 1.69 7.45
C TYR A 163 -17.11 2.22 8.83
N TRP A 164 -18.05 2.79 9.59
CA TRP A 164 -17.81 3.23 10.97
C TRP A 164 -17.56 2.06 11.93
N ASN A 165 -18.03 0.86 11.60
CA ASN A 165 -17.70 -0.35 12.35
C ASN A 165 -16.28 -0.86 12.09
N ILE A 166 -15.71 -0.55 10.92
CA ILE A 166 -14.32 -0.88 10.57
C ILE A 166 -13.36 0.11 11.23
N PHE A 167 -13.66 1.41 11.14
CA PHE A 167 -12.80 2.48 11.61
C PHE A 167 -13.44 3.17 12.82
N THR A 168 -13.16 2.63 14.02
CA THR A 168 -13.79 3.06 15.27
C THR A 168 -13.55 4.53 15.64
N VAL A 169 -12.59 5.21 15.01
CA VAL A 169 -12.36 6.66 15.17
C VAL A 169 -13.63 7.47 14.88
N HIS A 170 -14.48 7.01 13.97
CA HIS A 170 -15.74 7.69 13.62
C HIS A 170 -16.81 7.59 14.70
N LYS A 171 -16.64 6.71 15.70
CA LYS A 171 -17.56 6.61 16.85
C LYS A 171 -17.33 7.71 17.88
N ALA A 172 -16.29 8.54 17.71
CA ALA A 172 -16.02 9.67 18.60
C ALA A 172 -17.11 10.76 18.48
N PRO A 173 -17.53 11.40 19.59
CA PRO A 173 -18.62 12.39 19.57
C PRO A 173 -18.40 13.55 18.59
N TYR A 174 -17.18 14.09 18.53
CA TYR A 174 -16.84 15.22 17.65
C TYR A 174 -17.01 14.90 16.16
N VAL A 175 -16.92 13.62 15.76
CA VAL A 175 -17.14 13.21 14.36
C VAL A 175 -18.63 13.34 14.00
N ARG A 176 -19.51 13.03 14.95
CA ARG A 176 -20.97 13.21 14.77
C ARG A 176 -21.33 14.68 14.69
N GLU A 177 -20.67 15.53 15.47
CA GLU A 177 -20.84 17.00 15.42
C GLU A 177 -20.41 17.59 14.08
N ILE A 178 -19.33 17.07 13.49
CA ILE A 178 -18.91 17.44 12.13
C ILE A 178 -19.97 16.97 11.12
N LEU A 179 -20.35 15.70 11.14
CA LEU A 179 -21.32 15.13 10.20
C LEU A 179 -22.67 15.88 10.25
N ALA A 180 -23.12 16.28 11.43
CA ALA A 180 -24.38 17.01 11.61
C ALA A 180 -24.43 18.35 10.84
N GLN A 181 -23.29 18.99 10.58
CA GLN A 181 -23.22 20.25 9.81
C GLN A 181 -23.57 20.05 8.32
N TYR A 182 -23.47 18.82 7.84
CA TYR A 182 -23.67 18.44 6.45
C TYR A 182 -25.04 17.78 6.20
N MET A 183 -25.91 17.74 7.22
CA MET A 183 -27.25 17.15 7.10
C MET A 183 -28.13 18.00 6.19
N ILE A 184 -28.70 17.37 5.16
CA ILE A 184 -29.57 18.03 4.19
C ILE A 184 -31.04 17.62 4.30
N GLY A 185 -31.34 16.51 4.98
CA GLY A 185 -32.71 16.05 5.21
C GLY A 185 -32.78 14.62 5.71
N LEU A 186 -33.98 14.07 5.65
CA LEU A 186 -34.33 12.76 6.22
C LEU A 186 -34.68 11.77 5.09
N ILE A 187 -34.44 10.50 5.36
CA ILE A 187 -34.87 9.41 4.48
C ILE A 187 -36.40 9.29 4.56
N ASP A 188 -37.04 9.19 3.41
CA ASP A 188 -38.48 9.01 3.29
C ASP A 188 -38.95 7.73 3.99
N VAL A 189 -40.06 7.80 4.72
CA VAL A 189 -40.58 6.66 5.51
C VAL A 189 -40.85 5.41 4.69
N ALA A 190 -41.20 5.55 3.41
CA ALA A 190 -41.46 4.39 2.58
C ALA A 190 -40.17 3.72 2.04
N ASP A 191 -38.99 4.19 2.45
CA ASP A 191 -37.70 3.50 2.33
C ASP A 191 -37.14 3.07 3.69
N LEU A 192 -37.91 3.15 4.78
CA LEU A 192 -37.49 2.75 6.12
C LEU A 192 -38.26 1.50 6.60
N VAL A 193 -37.53 0.61 7.27
CA VAL A 193 -38.06 -0.55 8.02
C VAL A 193 -37.69 -0.33 9.48
N ASP A 194 -38.68 -0.28 10.37
CA ASP A 194 -38.50 0.03 11.79
C ASP A 194 -37.71 1.33 12.06
N GLY A 195 -37.88 2.32 11.17
CA GLY A 195 -37.22 3.63 11.28
C GLY A 195 -35.75 3.64 10.85
N GLN A 196 -35.25 2.59 10.18
CA GLN A 196 -33.90 2.50 9.64
C GLN A 196 -33.91 2.05 8.17
N PRO A 197 -32.89 2.40 7.37
CA PRO A 197 -32.73 1.83 6.03
C PRO A 197 -32.67 0.29 6.09
N PRO A 198 -33.31 -0.43 5.13
CA PRO A 198 -33.26 -1.87 5.06
C PRO A 198 -31.81 -2.38 5.06
N ALA A 199 -31.49 -3.32 5.96
CA ALA A 199 -30.14 -3.85 6.10
C ALA A 199 -29.64 -4.53 4.81
N GLU A 200 -30.55 -5.02 3.97
CA GLU A 200 -30.24 -5.65 2.68
C GLU A 200 -29.73 -4.65 1.62
N LEU A 201 -30.04 -3.36 1.78
CA LEU A 201 -29.56 -2.29 0.91
C LEU A 201 -28.19 -1.75 1.36
N ILE A 202 -27.75 -2.13 2.57
CA ILE A 202 -26.45 -1.78 3.09
C ILE A 202 -25.44 -2.78 2.54
N GLU A 203 -24.56 -2.33 1.65
CA GLU A 203 -23.50 -3.17 1.11
C GLU A 203 -22.53 -3.61 2.23
N ASP A 204 -22.41 -4.92 2.44
CA ASP A 204 -21.36 -5.48 3.31
C ASP A 204 -20.03 -5.47 2.55
N PRO A 205 -19.05 -4.62 2.94
CA PRO A 205 -17.77 -4.51 2.25
C PRO A 205 -16.91 -5.78 2.36
N PHE A 206 -17.29 -6.73 3.22
CA PHE A 206 -16.60 -8.01 3.42
C PHE A 206 -17.42 -9.22 2.93
N ARG A 207 -18.50 -9.01 2.16
CA ARG A 207 -19.36 -10.11 1.68
C ARG A 207 -18.61 -11.20 0.91
N ASP A 208 -17.52 -10.81 0.24
CA ASP A 208 -16.69 -11.69 -0.59
C ASP A 208 -15.41 -12.14 0.14
N ASP A 209 -15.21 -11.73 1.40
CA ASP A 209 -14.08 -12.19 2.20
C ASP A 209 -14.20 -13.71 2.44
N PRO A 210 -13.09 -14.44 2.41
CA PRO A 210 -13.11 -15.85 2.76
C PRO A 210 -13.59 -16.02 4.20
N THR A 211 -14.33 -17.10 4.45
CA THR A 211 -14.77 -17.45 5.81
C THR A 211 -13.57 -17.49 6.75
N ARG A 212 -13.60 -16.63 7.77
CA ARG A 212 -12.50 -16.48 8.72
C ARG A 212 -12.39 -17.75 9.57
N ASP A 213 -11.17 -18.29 9.68
CA ASP A 213 -10.87 -19.43 10.57
C ASP A 213 -11.23 -19.06 12.02
N GLN A 214 -11.88 -19.97 12.76
CA GLN A 214 -12.34 -19.74 14.13
C GLN A 214 -11.20 -19.35 15.10
N ARG A 215 -9.97 -19.79 14.84
CA ARG A 215 -8.79 -19.40 15.63
C ARG A 215 -8.50 -17.90 15.55
N LEU A 216 -8.99 -17.24 14.51
CA LEU A 216 -8.82 -15.80 14.28
C LEU A 216 -9.98 -14.97 14.86
N THR A 217 -11.10 -15.60 15.23
CA THR A 217 -12.24 -14.92 15.88
C THR A 217 -12.14 -14.95 17.40
N HIS A 218 -11.51 -15.99 17.96
CA HIS A 218 -11.24 -16.12 19.40
C HIS A 218 -9.76 -16.45 19.68
N PRO A 219 -8.83 -15.53 19.37
CA PRO A 219 -7.41 -15.74 19.63
C PRO A 219 -7.12 -15.82 21.13
N ASP A 220 -6.34 -16.82 21.54
CA ASP A 220 -5.80 -16.91 22.90
C ASP A 220 -4.56 -16.01 23.04
N TRP A 221 -4.78 -14.80 23.56
CA TRP A 221 -3.73 -13.81 23.78
C TRP A 221 -2.73 -14.19 24.89
N THR A 222 -3.02 -15.20 25.72
CA THR A 222 -2.12 -15.62 26.79
C THR A 222 -0.94 -16.46 26.28
N THR A 223 -1.03 -16.96 25.05
CA THR A 223 0.00 -17.80 24.40
C THR A 223 1.25 -17.04 23.95
N ALA A 224 1.21 -15.71 23.90
CA ALA A 224 2.32 -14.89 23.45
C ALA A 224 2.49 -13.65 24.35
N PRO A 225 3.74 -13.24 24.64
CA PRO A 225 3.98 -12.01 25.39
C PRO A 225 3.62 -10.77 24.57
N ALA A 226 3.33 -9.67 25.27
CA ALA A 226 3.20 -8.36 24.64
C ALA A 226 4.53 -7.93 24.00
N ILE A 227 4.47 -7.39 22.78
CA ILE A 227 5.65 -6.84 22.10
C ILE A 227 6.19 -5.66 22.92
N GLN A 228 7.48 -5.70 23.24
CA GLN A 228 8.19 -4.62 23.94
C GLN A 228 9.34 -4.10 23.08
N GLU A 229 10.38 -4.91 22.91
CA GLU A 229 11.48 -4.60 22.00
C GLU A 229 11.15 -5.09 20.59
N MET A 230 11.37 -4.21 19.60
CA MET A 230 11.20 -4.56 18.20
C MET A 230 12.43 -5.34 17.67
N PRO A 231 12.22 -6.33 16.78
CA PRO A 231 13.31 -6.95 16.05
C PRO A 231 13.91 -5.97 15.04
N ILE A 232 15.08 -6.33 14.51
CA ILE A 232 15.72 -5.57 13.44
C ILE A 232 14.85 -5.48 12.18
N THR A 233 14.82 -4.31 11.55
CA THR A 233 14.13 -4.03 10.28
C THR A 233 14.96 -3.08 9.41
N SER A 234 14.74 -3.12 8.09
CA SER A 234 15.29 -2.16 7.14
C SER A 234 14.41 -2.04 5.90
N ALA A 235 14.44 -0.88 5.26
CA ALA A 235 13.66 -0.61 4.07
C ALA A 235 14.37 0.37 3.13
N ILE A 236 14.25 0.13 1.83
CA ILE A 236 14.54 1.08 0.76
C ILE A 236 13.47 2.19 0.78
N THR A 237 13.89 3.45 0.74
CA THR A 237 12.98 4.61 0.67
C THR A 237 13.08 5.34 -0.66
N ALA A 238 14.20 5.25 -1.36
CA ALA A 238 14.35 5.86 -2.68
C ALA A 238 15.37 5.11 -3.54
N VAL A 239 15.12 5.14 -4.85
CA VAL A 239 16.00 4.61 -5.89
C VAL A 239 16.08 5.66 -7.00
N LYS A 240 17.27 6.21 -7.23
CA LYS A 240 17.53 7.11 -8.36
C LYS A 240 18.39 6.40 -9.39
N LEU A 241 17.83 6.15 -10.57
CA LEU A 241 18.57 5.57 -11.69
C LEU A 241 19.33 6.65 -12.45
N GLY A 242 20.61 6.40 -12.68
CA GLY A 242 21.52 7.21 -13.46
C GLY A 242 21.66 6.73 -14.92
N PRO A 243 22.74 7.12 -15.60
CA PRO A 243 23.00 6.73 -16.98
C PRO A 243 23.25 5.22 -17.13
N TRP A 244 23.16 4.75 -18.37
CA TRP A 244 23.59 3.41 -18.75
C TRP A 244 25.11 3.29 -18.67
N THR A 245 25.58 2.15 -18.17
CA THR A 245 26.99 1.84 -18.00
C THR A 245 27.24 0.33 -18.12
N THR A 246 28.51 -0.08 -18.10
CA THR A 246 28.89 -1.49 -18.02
C THR A 246 28.67 -2.02 -16.61
N VAL A 247 28.22 -3.26 -16.49
CA VAL A 247 28.09 -3.91 -15.17
C VAL A 247 29.49 -4.26 -14.67
N PRO A 248 29.92 -3.78 -13.49
CA PRO A 248 31.22 -4.17 -12.93
C PRO A 248 31.19 -5.60 -12.38
N PRO A 249 32.34 -6.25 -12.18
CA PRO A 249 32.41 -7.53 -11.47
C PRO A 249 31.84 -7.41 -10.05
N MET A 250 31.00 -8.38 -9.66
CA MET A 250 30.30 -8.40 -8.37
C MET A 250 30.80 -9.56 -7.49
N LYS A 251 30.71 -9.43 -6.17
CA LYS A 251 31.10 -10.51 -5.24
C LYS A 251 29.89 -11.39 -4.91
N ALA A 252 30.00 -12.68 -5.22
CA ALA A 252 29.05 -13.68 -4.75
C ALA A 252 29.25 -13.97 -3.25
N PRO A 253 28.24 -14.54 -2.59
CA PRO A 253 28.41 -15.20 -1.29
C PRO A 253 29.61 -16.16 -1.32
N GLY A 254 30.52 -16.03 -0.36
CA GLY A 254 31.78 -16.79 -0.31
C GLY A 254 32.97 -16.14 -1.00
N GLY A 255 32.84 -14.90 -1.51
CA GLY A 255 33.96 -14.10 -2.01
C GLY A 255 34.39 -14.40 -3.44
N ARG A 256 33.71 -15.32 -4.14
CA ARG A 256 33.93 -15.57 -5.56
C ARG A 256 33.53 -14.34 -6.37
N LEU A 257 34.42 -13.87 -7.23
CA LEU A 257 34.12 -12.80 -8.17
C LEU A 257 33.25 -13.35 -9.31
N LEU A 258 32.10 -12.74 -9.53
CA LEU A 258 31.24 -12.95 -10.69
C LEU A 258 31.57 -11.89 -11.73
N THR A 259 32.22 -12.30 -12.80
CA THR A 259 32.48 -11.44 -13.95
C THR A 259 31.26 -11.47 -14.86
N PRO A 260 30.57 -10.35 -15.07
CA PRO A 260 29.46 -10.29 -16.01
C PRO A 260 29.98 -10.46 -17.45
N PRO A 261 29.12 -10.90 -18.40
CA PRO A 261 29.47 -10.91 -19.82
C PRO A 261 29.93 -9.52 -20.30
N PRO A 262 30.87 -9.41 -21.27
CA PRO A 262 31.37 -8.13 -21.78
C PRO A 262 30.28 -7.15 -22.26
N GLU A 263 29.19 -7.71 -22.78
CA GLU A 263 28.01 -7.00 -23.28
C GLU A 263 27.06 -6.53 -22.17
N ALA A 264 27.19 -7.04 -20.94
CA ALA A 264 26.24 -6.76 -19.87
C ALA A 264 26.12 -5.26 -19.57
N ARG A 265 24.94 -4.72 -19.84
CA ARG A 265 24.57 -3.34 -19.53
C ARG A 265 23.69 -3.25 -18.28
N GLY A 266 23.87 -2.13 -17.58
CA GLY A 266 23.06 -1.76 -16.43
C GLY A 266 22.95 -0.25 -16.32
N ARG A 267 22.16 0.21 -15.36
CA ARG A 267 22.09 1.65 -15.02
C ARG A 267 22.71 1.87 -13.66
N GLU A 268 23.45 2.97 -13.53
CA GLU A 268 23.86 3.43 -12.22
C GLU A 268 22.63 3.62 -11.33
N ALA A 269 22.77 3.36 -10.03
CA ALA A 269 21.68 3.52 -9.08
C ALA A 269 22.21 4.06 -7.76
N ALA A 270 21.58 5.12 -7.27
CA ALA A 270 21.70 5.54 -5.89
C ALA A 270 20.47 5.03 -5.11
N VAL A 271 20.72 4.12 -4.18
CA VAL A 271 19.70 3.51 -3.33
C VAL A 271 19.87 4.02 -1.91
N THR A 272 18.79 4.48 -1.30
CA THR A 272 18.79 4.98 0.08
C THR A 272 17.68 4.34 0.89
N GLY A 273 17.87 4.31 2.20
CA GLY A 273 16.86 3.81 3.11
C GLY A 273 17.22 4.03 4.57
N TYR A 274 16.49 3.32 5.42
CA TYR A 274 16.74 3.26 6.85
C TYR A 274 16.87 1.82 7.33
N ALA A 275 17.45 1.65 8.52
CA ALA A 275 17.46 0.43 9.31
C ALA A 275 17.24 0.78 10.78
N TYR A 276 16.64 -0.12 11.55
CA TYR A 276 16.33 0.08 12.97
C TYR A 276 16.32 -1.26 13.71
N SER A 277 16.74 -1.28 14.97
CA SER A 277 16.57 -2.42 15.88
C SER A 277 16.13 -1.90 17.25
N GLY A 278 15.20 -2.61 17.89
CA GLY A 278 14.69 -2.25 19.22
C GLY A 278 15.74 -2.42 20.33
N GLY A 279 15.38 -2.05 21.56
CA GLY A 279 16.26 -2.21 22.73
C GLY A 279 17.51 -1.31 22.72
N GLY A 280 17.55 -0.33 21.83
CA GLY A 280 18.67 0.59 21.65
C GLY A 280 19.88 -0.07 20.99
N ARG A 281 19.65 -1.15 20.24
CA ARG A 281 20.70 -1.89 19.54
C ARG A 281 21.13 -1.16 18.28
N ARG A 282 22.44 -0.91 18.15
CA ARG A 282 22.99 -0.23 16.97
C ARG A 282 22.99 -1.11 15.73
N ILE A 283 22.73 -0.51 14.57
CA ILE A 283 22.92 -1.15 13.27
C ILE A 283 24.41 -1.17 12.93
N VAL A 284 24.98 -2.35 12.68
CA VAL A 284 26.39 -2.52 12.35
C VAL A 284 26.64 -2.75 10.87
N ARG A 285 25.63 -3.25 10.13
CA ARG A 285 25.74 -3.49 8.70
C ARG A 285 24.37 -3.39 8.02
N VAL A 286 24.37 -2.87 6.79
CA VAL A 286 23.24 -2.96 5.85
C VAL A 286 23.78 -3.54 4.56
N ASP A 287 23.18 -4.62 4.09
CA ASP A 287 23.54 -5.29 2.84
C ASP A 287 22.45 -5.02 1.79
N VAL A 288 22.86 -4.64 0.59
CA VAL A 288 22.00 -4.35 -0.55
C VAL A 288 22.33 -5.32 -1.68
N SER A 289 21.28 -5.86 -2.30
CA SER A 289 21.40 -6.67 -3.52
C SER A 289 20.69 -5.96 -4.66
N LEU A 290 21.34 -5.88 -5.82
CA LEU A 290 20.76 -5.30 -7.05
C LEU A 290 20.25 -6.35 -8.04
N ASP A 291 20.34 -7.64 -7.71
CA ASP A 291 20.15 -8.76 -8.62
C ASP A 291 19.28 -9.89 -8.00
N ASN A 292 18.30 -9.49 -7.19
CA ASN A 292 17.38 -10.38 -6.50
C ASN A 292 18.07 -11.40 -5.57
N GLY A 293 19.08 -10.95 -4.84
CA GLY A 293 19.73 -11.71 -3.75
C GLY A 293 20.86 -12.62 -4.19
N ARG A 294 21.29 -12.58 -5.46
CA ARG A 294 22.39 -13.41 -5.97
C ARG A 294 23.74 -12.87 -5.50
N THR A 295 23.89 -11.56 -5.47
CA THR A 295 25.06 -10.84 -4.93
C THR A 295 24.65 -9.79 -3.92
N TRP A 296 25.57 -9.47 -3.00
CA TRP A 296 25.34 -8.52 -1.92
C TRP A 296 26.56 -7.65 -1.73
N ASP A 297 26.33 -6.34 -1.60
CA ASP A 297 27.33 -5.37 -1.19
C ASP A 297 26.86 -4.60 0.04
N GLN A 298 27.84 -4.07 0.77
CA GLN A 298 27.57 -3.32 1.99
C GLN A 298 27.26 -1.85 1.66
N ALA A 299 26.13 -1.36 2.15
CA ALA A 299 25.79 0.05 2.10
C ALA A 299 26.61 0.86 3.10
N ARG A 300 26.82 2.14 2.77
CA ARG A 300 27.42 3.11 3.68
C ARG A 300 26.36 3.59 4.68
N LEU A 301 26.62 3.37 5.95
CA LEU A 301 25.84 3.97 7.04
C LEU A 301 26.15 5.46 7.10
N LEU A 302 25.12 6.30 7.13
CA LEU A 302 25.26 7.75 7.16
C LEU A 302 25.37 8.22 8.61
N ALA A 303 26.29 9.12 8.90
CA ALA A 303 26.37 9.71 10.24
C ALA A 303 25.09 10.49 10.55
N ASP A 304 24.51 10.25 11.72
CA ASP A 304 23.31 10.97 12.18
C ASP A 304 23.66 12.33 12.81
N THR A 305 24.90 12.52 13.22
CA THR A 305 25.40 13.81 13.70
C THR A 305 25.78 14.75 12.57
N VAL A 306 25.33 16.00 12.67
CA VAL A 306 26.12 17.13 12.16
C VAL A 306 27.41 17.11 12.96
N LYS A 307 28.56 16.89 12.29
CA LYS A 307 29.86 17.06 12.97
C LYS A 307 29.83 18.43 13.63
N PRO A 308 29.98 18.53 14.95
CA PRO A 308 30.09 19.85 15.53
C PRO A 308 31.30 20.54 14.90
N GLY A 309 31.19 21.85 14.66
CA GLY A 309 32.34 22.65 14.25
C GLY A 309 33.46 22.54 15.29
N PRO A 310 34.67 23.06 14.98
CA PRO A 310 35.84 22.95 15.86
C PRO A 310 35.59 23.40 17.32
N ASP A 311 34.57 24.22 17.55
CA ASP A 311 34.24 24.82 18.85
C ASP A 311 33.07 24.13 19.59
N ARG A 312 32.55 22.99 19.11
CA ARG A 312 31.47 22.26 19.79
C ARG A 312 31.88 20.79 20.02
N ALA A 313 31.68 20.30 21.24
CA ALA A 313 31.82 18.86 21.53
C ALA A 313 30.65 18.08 20.88
N SER A 314 30.89 16.82 20.53
CA SER A 314 29.81 15.91 20.11
C SER A 314 28.79 15.81 21.25
N GLN A 315 27.51 16.02 20.94
CA GLN A 315 26.41 15.90 21.92
C GLN A 315 25.98 14.44 22.14
N ASP A 316 26.59 13.50 21.42
CA ASP A 316 26.28 12.07 21.55
C ASP A 316 26.86 11.52 22.85
N HIS A 317 25.99 11.32 23.84
CA HIS A 317 26.32 10.65 25.09
C HIS A 317 25.61 9.29 25.17
N GLY A 318 26.33 8.26 25.62
CA GLY A 318 25.78 6.92 25.87
C GLY A 318 26.17 5.87 24.82
N HIS A 319 25.67 4.66 25.02
CA HIS A 319 25.98 3.47 24.20
C HIS A 319 24.73 2.85 23.57
N LYS A 320 23.62 3.61 23.50
CA LYS A 320 22.33 3.15 23.00
C LYS A 320 21.93 3.90 21.74
N SER A 321 21.40 3.17 20.77
CA SER A 321 20.94 3.69 19.48
C SER A 321 19.42 3.58 19.40
N TRP A 322 18.73 4.60 19.91
CA TRP A 322 17.26 4.65 19.88
C TRP A 322 16.69 5.13 18.55
N ALA A 323 17.47 5.91 17.81
CA ALA A 323 17.11 6.39 16.49
C ALA A 323 17.42 5.35 15.41
N TRP A 324 16.69 5.44 14.30
CA TRP A 324 17.02 4.72 13.07
C TRP A 324 18.41 5.10 12.52
N GLN A 325 19.02 4.19 11.77
CA GLN A 325 20.26 4.40 11.04
C GLN A 325 19.93 4.59 9.56
N ARG A 326 20.24 5.77 9.00
CA ARG A 326 20.13 6.01 7.56
C ARG A 326 21.30 5.38 6.81
N TRP A 327 21.07 4.93 5.59
CA TRP A 327 22.10 4.33 4.75
C TRP A 327 21.96 4.74 3.28
N ARG A 328 23.08 4.65 2.57
CA ARG A 328 23.17 4.87 1.12
C ARG A 328 24.07 3.83 0.46
N TYR A 329 23.63 3.33 -0.68
CA TYR A 329 24.42 2.48 -1.56
C TYR A 329 24.40 3.06 -2.97
N ASP A 330 25.55 3.09 -3.62
CA ASP A 330 25.73 3.53 -5.00
C ASP A 330 26.30 2.34 -5.78
N GLY A 331 25.63 1.90 -6.85
CA GLY A 331 26.00 0.70 -7.60
C GLY A 331 25.41 0.69 -9.01
N VAL A 332 25.43 -0.47 -9.68
CA VAL A 332 24.89 -0.64 -11.04
C VAL A 332 23.84 -1.75 -11.03
N VAL A 333 22.60 -1.41 -11.37
CA VAL A 333 21.52 -2.40 -11.50
C VAL A 333 21.67 -3.10 -12.86
N PRO A 334 21.91 -4.42 -12.88
CA PRO A 334 22.02 -5.15 -14.12
C PRO A 334 20.63 -5.29 -14.75
N PHE A 335 20.46 -4.75 -15.96
CA PHE A 335 19.26 -4.95 -16.77
C PHE A 335 19.51 -5.90 -17.96
N GLY A 336 20.77 -6.25 -18.22
CA GLY A 336 21.15 -7.10 -19.34
C GLY A 336 20.84 -6.47 -20.69
N ASP A 337 21.05 -7.24 -21.75
CA ASP A 337 20.52 -6.91 -23.08
C ASP A 337 19.06 -7.35 -23.11
N GLY A 338 18.18 -6.54 -22.52
CA GLY A 338 16.75 -6.64 -22.85
C GLY A 338 16.60 -6.60 -24.37
N PRO A 339 15.61 -7.30 -24.95
CA PRO A 339 15.35 -7.16 -26.39
C PRO A 339 15.29 -5.66 -26.70
N GLU A 340 15.98 -5.20 -27.75
CA GLU A 340 15.99 -3.78 -28.11
C GLU A 340 14.55 -3.22 -28.07
N GLY A 341 14.25 -2.37 -27.09
CA GLY A 341 12.90 -1.81 -26.86
C GLY A 341 12.00 -2.51 -25.82
N GLY A 342 12.49 -3.50 -25.07
CA GLY A 342 11.74 -4.19 -24.02
C GLY A 342 12.06 -3.70 -22.59
N LYS A 343 11.03 -3.34 -21.83
CA LYS A 343 11.15 -3.02 -20.39
C LYS A 343 11.67 -4.22 -19.60
N VAL A 344 12.91 -4.15 -19.11
CA VAL A 344 13.49 -5.16 -18.21
C VAL A 344 13.43 -4.67 -16.77
N CYS A 345 13.14 -5.57 -15.83
CA CYS A 345 13.08 -5.23 -14.41
C CYS A 345 14.02 -6.11 -13.59
N SER A 346 14.64 -5.51 -12.57
CA SER A 346 15.37 -6.20 -11.50
C SER A 346 14.65 -5.98 -10.17
N THR A 347 14.95 -6.84 -9.20
CA THR A 347 14.45 -6.71 -7.83
C THR A 347 15.62 -6.37 -6.91
N LEU A 348 15.52 -5.21 -6.28
CA LEU A 348 16.43 -4.73 -5.26
C LEU A 348 16.02 -5.35 -3.91
N LEU A 349 16.98 -5.82 -3.13
CA LEU A 349 16.74 -6.32 -1.79
C LEU A 349 17.60 -5.56 -0.78
N VAL A 350 17.08 -5.37 0.43
CA VAL A 350 17.87 -4.86 1.57
C VAL A 350 17.65 -5.72 2.81
N LYS A 351 18.73 -5.88 3.58
CA LYS A 351 18.71 -6.47 4.92
C LYS A 351 19.72 -5.79 5.83
N ALA A 352 19.41 -5.69 7.11
CA ALA A 352 20.32 -5.15 8.13
C ALA A 352 20.83 -6.23 9.09
N THR A 353 21.89 -5.89 9.83
CA THR A 353 22.43 -6.64 10.97
C THR A 353 22.71 -5.67 12.11
N ASP A 354 22.25 -6.00 13.32
CA ASP A 354 22.49 -5.19 14.52
C ASP A 354 23.74 -5.67 15.29
N GLU A 355 24.11 -4.97 16.35
CA GLU A 355 25.29 -5.27 17.15
C GLU A 355 25.22 -6.60 17.93
N ALA A 356 24.01 -7.14 18.12
CA ALA A 356 23.80 -8.49 18.64
C ALA A 356 23.79 -9.55 17.53
N TYR A 357 24.08 -9.15 16.28
CA TYR A 357 24.04 -9.99 15.09
C TYR A 357 22.67 -10.60 14.79
N ASN A 358 21.58 -9.98 15.26
CA ASN A 358 20.26 -10.32 14.75
C ASN A 358 20.17 -9.93 13.27
N ALA A 359 19.48 -10.76 12.49
CA ALA A 359 19.28 -10.57 11.07
C ALA A 359 17.81 -10.70 10.70
N GLN A 360 17.44 -10.10 9.57
CA GLN A 360 16.10 -10.21 9.01
C GLN A 360 15.90 -11.55 8.29
N PRO A 361 14.72 -12.18 8.39
CA PRO A 361 14.37 -13.35 7.60
C PRO A 361 14.25 -12.99 6.11
N ASP A 362 14.38 -14.00 5.24
CA ASP A 362 14.33 -13.82 3.80
C ASP A 362 12.91 -13.50 3.29
N GLY A 363 11.91 -14.26 3.73
CA GLY A 363 10.52 -14.17 3.30
C GLY A 363 9.56 -13.89 4.45
N TYR A 364 8.33 -13.51 4.10
CA TYR A 364 7.26 -13.26 5.06
C TYR A 364 6.54 -14.55 5.47
N GLU A 365 6.67 -15.61 4.67
CA GLU A 365 6.00 -16.90 4.87
C GLU A 365 6.31 -17.51 6.23
N ALA A 366 7.56 -17.38 6.68
CA ALA A 366 8.01 -17.91 7.97
C ALA A 366 7.62 -17.05 9.19
N ILE A 367 7.25 -15.79 8.97
CA ILE A 367 6.93 -14.82 10.04
C ILE A 367 5.50 -14.27 9.95
N TRP A 368 4.68 -14.84 9.06
CA TRP A 368 3.31 -14.41 8.87
C TRP A 368 2.54 -14.59 10.18
N ASN A 369 1.75 -13.56 10.52
CA ASN A 369 0.80 -13.62 11.61
C ASN A 369 -0.44 -12.84 11.20
N PHE A 370 -1.58 -13.24 11.73
CA PHE A 370 -2.88 -12.70 11.32
C PHE A 370 -3.09 -11.22 11.63
N ARG A 371 -2.31 -10.64 12.56
CA ARG A 371 -2.33 -9.19 12.82
C ARG A 371 -1.47 -8.39 11.84
N GLY A 372 -0.61 -9.04 11.06
CA GLY A 372 0.34 -8.36 10.19
C GLY A 372 1.40 -7.55 10.96
N ASN A 373 1.65 -7.87 12.23
CA ASN A 373 2.66 -7.20 13.04
C ASN A 373 4.06 -7.76 12.76
N LEU A 374 5.12 -7.05 13.17
CA LEU A 374 6.51 -7.52 13.10
C LEU A 374 6.96 -7.98 11.70
N THR A 375 6.43 -7.35 10.65
CA THR A 375 6.78 -7.62 9.25
C THR A 375 8.19 -7.11 8.94
N ASN A 376 9.21 -7.91 9.22
CA ASN A 376 10.61 -7.52 9.12
C ASN A 376 11.45 -8.38 8.15
N ALA A 377 10.83 -9.09 7.21
CA ALA A 377 11.57 -9.78 6.15
C ALA A 377 12.31 -8.79 5.24
N TRP A 378 13.20 -9.29 4.37
CA TRP A 378 13.94 -8.43 3.43
C TRP A 378 12.98 -7.60 2.57
N HIS A 379 13.09 -6.27 2.64
CA HIS A 379 12.30 -5.40 1.78
C HIS A 379 12.76 -5.56 0.33
N ARG A 380 11.79 -5.82 -0.56
CA ARG A 380 11.99 -6.03 -1.99
C ARG A 380 11.41 -4.86 -2.77
N TYR A 381 12.20 -4.24 -3.64
CA TYR A 381 11.76 -3.15 -4.48
C TYR A 381 12.03 -3.49 -5.95
N ARG A 382 10.96 -3.56 -6.76
CA ARG A 382 11.09 -3.83 -8.19
C ARG A 382 11.41 -2.54 -8.94
N VAL A 383 12.52 -2.54 -9.66
CA VAL A 383 12.96 -1.41 -10.49
C VAL A 383 13.05 -1.87 -11.94
N CYS A 384 12.71 -1.00 -12.90
CA CYS A 384 12.78 -1.31 -14.32
C CYS A 384 13.68 -0.33 -15.07
N SER A 385 14.24 -0.77 -16.20
CA SER A 385 15.16 0.00 -17.05
C SER A 385 14.55 1.32 -17.51
N GLU A 386 13.25 1.31 -17.76
CA GLU A 386 12.40 2.45 -18.12
C GLU A 386 11.49 2.83 -16.94
N CYS A 387 11.42 4.12 -16.64
CA CYS A 387 10.36 4.65 -15.80
C CYS A 387 9.02 4.43 -16.52
N GLN A 388 7.96 4.04 -15.81
CA GLN A 388 6.63 4.23 -16.40
C GLN A 388 6.49 5.73 -16.65
N ALA A 389 6.31 6.14 -17.91
CA ALA A 389 5.68 7.42 -18.16
C ALA A 389 4.36 7.35 -17.39
N GLU A 390 4.14 8.28 -16.46
CA GLU A 390 2.79 8.55 -16.00
C GLU A 390 1.95 8.65 -17.27
N LYS A 391 0.91 7.82 -17.38
CA LYS A 391 -0.10 8.11 -18.38
C LYS A 391 -0.58 9.50 -17.99
N ALA A 392 -0.25 10.50 -18.79
CA ALA A 392 -0.91 11.78 -18.71
C ALA A 392 -2.40 11.43 -18.72
N VAL A 393 -3.07 11.67 -17.60
CA VAL A 393 -4.51 11.60 -17.55
C VAL A 393 -4.93 12.68 -18.54
N ASN A 394 -5.42 12.29 -19.71
CA ASN A 394 -5.98 13.23 -20.66
C ASN A 394 -7.11 13.95 -19.91
N GLU A 395 -6.96 15.26 -19.72
CA GLU A 395 -7.98 16.15 -19.16
C GLU A 395 -9.23 16.27 -20.06
N ASP A 396 -9.31 15.53 -21.17
CA ASP A 396 -10.40 15.59 -22.15
C ASP A 396 -11.57 14.63 -21.87
N ASN A 397 -11.80 14.22 -20.63
CA ASN A 397 -13.01 13.46 -20.28
C ASN A 397 -13.58 13.87 -18.91
N ARG A 398 -13.85 15.16 -18.77
CA ARG A 398 -14.80 15.70 -17.79
C ARG A 398 -16.07 16.12 -18.50
#